data_AF-A0A7D5HWJ4-F1
#
_entry.id   AF-A0A7D5HWJ4-F1
#
_cell.length_a   1.000
_cell.length_b   1.000
_cell.length_c   1.000
_cell.angle_alpha   90.00
_cell.angle_beta   90.00
_cell.angle_gamma   90.00
#
_symmetry.space_group_name_H-M   'P 1'
#
loop_
_entity.id
_entity.type
_entity.pdbx_description
1 polymer ?
#
loop_
_entity_poly.entity_id
_entity_poly.type
_entity_poly.pdbx_seq_one_letter_code
_entity_poly.pdbx_strand_id
1 'polypeptide(L)'
;MTVLKTAVASFSVLLAACAGHDKAASQAPAVPSLEDVRAVSPALARNTESLLLGEVWKRPGLSPRDRSLVTVAVLIARNQTVEMAYHFNLALDNGVTPAELSETINHLAFYSGWGSATGTILIAKDVFARRHIGAEQLAPVSPSLLPIDQASEQVRTAYVDRVVGPVSPGLVHYTSAALFHDLWLRPGLAPRDRSLITVSALIATGQVAQLGAHLNRAMDNGLTQAQASEMLTQLAFYAGWPNVFTAVPVVSDVFAARQKAASNTLQ
;
A
#
# COMPACT_ATOMS: atom_id res chain seq x y z
N MET A 1 -36.35 -24.85 49.19
CA MET A 1 -35.69 -26.12 48.80
C MET A 1 -34.85 -25.86 47.57
N THR A 2 -33.52 -25.95 47.69
CA THR A 2 -32.61 -26.67 46.78
C THR A 2 -31.16 -26.24 47.07
N VAL A 3 -30.53 -27.07 47.89
CA VAL A 3 -29.13 -27.52 47.95
C VAL A 3 -28.07 -26.73 47.15
N LEU A 4 -27.14 -26.18 47.93
CA LEU A 4 -25.78 -25.76 47.63
C LEU A 4 -24.94 -26.90 46.99
N LYS A 5 -24.29 -26.66 45.84
CA LYS A 5 -23.21 -27.51 45.31
C LYS A 5 -22.02 -26.67 44.82
N THR A 6 -21.01 -26.63 45.68
CA THR A 6 -19.56 -26.68 45.44
C THR A 6 -19.03 -26.51 44.00
N ALA A 7 -18.12 -25.53 43.84
CA ALA A 7 -17.00 -25.64 42.90
C ALA A 7 -15.69 -25.34 43.66
N VAL A 8 -14.75 -26.26 43.53
CA VAL A 8 -13.47 -26.34 44.24
C VAL A 8 -12.51 -25.27 43.72
N ALA A 9 -11.93 -24.49 44.63
CA ALA A 9 -10.80 -23.62 44.35
C ALA A 9 -9.50 -24.44 44.41
N SER A 10 -8.86 -24.66 43.26
CA SER A 10 -7.49 -25.18 43.22
C SER A 10 -6.51 -24.02 43.22
N PHE A 11 -5.81 -23.90 44.35
CA PHE A 11 -4.70 -22.98 44.56
C PHE A 11 -3.42 -23.66 44.03
N SER A 12 -2.94 -23.26 42.86
CA SER A 12 -1.64 -23.71 42.34
C SER A 12 -0.61 -22.61 42.58
N VAL A 13 0.31 -22.91 43.50
CA VAL A 13 1.46 -22.09 43.89
C VAL A 13 2.42 -21.91 42.70
N LEU A 14 2.80 -20.65 42.44
CA LEU A 14 3.86 -20.28 41.50
C LEU A 14 5.22 -20.77 42.02
N LEU A 15 5.94 -21.54 41.19
CA LEU A 15 7.40 -21.62 41.25
C LEU A 15 7.96 -20.73 40.15
N ALA A 16 8.59 -19.63 40.56
CA ALA A 16 9.42 -18.79 39.73
C ALA A 16 10.66 -19.57 39.29
N ALA A 17 10.82 -19.80 37.99
CA ALA A 17 12.08 -20.16 37.40
C ALA A 17 12.58 -18.95 36.59
N CYS A 18 13.53 -18.23 37.16
CA CYS A 18 14.36 -17.28 36.44
C CYS A 18 15.21 -18.06 35.42
N ALA A 19 14.77 -18.10 34.17
CA ALA A 19 15.61 -18.48 33.04
C ALA A 19 15.83 -17.24 32.18
N GLY A 20 17.09 -16.96 31.90
CA GLY A 20 17.54 -15.76 31.19
C GLY A 20 16.77 -15.56 29.89
N HIS A 21 16.14 -14.39 29.77
CA HIS A 21 15.74 -13.88 28.47
C HIS A 21 17.02 -13.40 27.77
N ASP A 22 17.73 -14.33 27.13
CA ASP A 22 18.46 -13.94 25.94
C ASP A 22 17.41 -13.42 24.97
N LYS A 23 17.32 -12.09 24.85
CA LYS A 23 16.67 -11.43 23.73
C LYS A 23 17.46 -11.86 22.50
N ALA A 24 17.12 -13.02 21.94
CA ALA A 24 17.31 -13.28 20.54
C ALA A 24 16.52 -12.17 19.84
N ALA A 25 17.20 -11.08 19.51
CA ALA A 25 16.69 -10.09 18.60
C ALA A 25 16.20 -10.89 17.39
N SER A 26 14.90 -10.86 17.14
CA SER A 26 14.32 -11.39 15.91
C SER A 26 15.06 -10.70 14.77
N GLN A 27 16.05 -11.38 14.21
CA GLN A 27 16.71 -10.93 13.00
C GLN A 27 15.64 -11.05 11.93
N ALA A 28 15.20 -9.90 11.39
CA ALA A 28 14.45 -9.90 10.16
C ALA A 28 15.19 -10.79 9.15
N PRO A 29 14.47 -11.60 8.34
CA PRO A 29 15.12 -12.44 7.34
C PRO A 29 16.08 -11.56 6.52
N ALA A 30 17.35 -11.97 6.47
CA ALA A 30 18.37 -11.19 5.78
C ALA A 30 17.98 -11.07 4.29
N VAL A 31 17.97 -9.84 3.77
CA VAL A 31 17.86 -9.63 2.32
C VAL A 31 19.05 -10.35 1.69
N PRO A 32 18.84 -11.26 0.71
CA PRO A 32 19.96 -11.90 0.04
C PRO A 32 20.89 -10.86 -0.56
N SER A 33 22.20 -10.99 -0.32
CA SER A 33 23.17 -10.14 -0.99
C SER A 33 23.19 -10.47 -2.49
N LEU A 34 23.69 -9.54 -3.33
CA LEU A 34 23.89 -9.84 -4.74
C LEU A 34 24.84 -11.02 -4.97
N GLU A 35 25.76 -11.28 -4.04
CA GLU A 35 26.62 -12.46 -4.06
C GLU A 35 25.83 -13.75 -3.82
N ASP A 36 24.93 -13.75 -2.82
CA ASP A 36 24.02 -14.87 -2.57
C ASP A 36 23.13 -15.15 -3.80
N VAL A 37 22.56 -14.09 -4.39
CA VAL A 37 21.76 -14.20 -5.63
C VAL A 37 22.61 -14.74 -6.76
N ARG A 38 23.86 -14.28 -6.93
CA ARG A 38 24.77 -14.75 -7.98
C ARG A 38 25.18 -16.21 -7.78
N ALA A 39 25.33 -16.67 -6.55
CA ALA A 39 25.65 -18.06 -6.23
C ALA A 39 24.54 -19.04 -6.62
N VAL A 40 23.28 -18.59 -6.60
CA VAL A 40 22.10 -19.42 -6.95
C VAL A 40 21.63 -19.19 -8.39
N SER A 41 21.54 -17.94 -8.82
CA SER A 41 21.06 -17.52 -10.14
C SER A 41 21.87 -16.32 -10.67
N PRO A 42 23.02 -16.56 -11.33
CA PRO A 42 23.83 -15.51 -11.93
C PRO A 42 23.06 -14.65 -12.95
N ALA A 43 22.09 -15.24 -13.64
CA ALA A 43 21.22 -14.52 -14.57
C ALA A 43 20.31 -13.52 -13.85
N LEU A 44 19.76 -13.90 -12.69
CA LEU A 44 18.96 -12.98 -11.87
C LEU A 44 19.84 -11.85 -11.33
N ALA A 45 21.02 -12.15 -10.79
CA ALA A 45 21.95 -11.12 -10.30
C ALA A 45 22.28 -10.08 -11.40
N ARG A 46 22.62 -10.56 -12.61
CA ARG A 46 22.85 -9.69 -13.76
C ARG A 46 21.63 -8.83 -14.08
N ASN A 47 20.43 -9.44 -14.17
CA ASN A 47 19.21 -8.70 -14.49
C ASN A 47 18.87 -7.67 -13.40
N THR A 48 19.11 -7.98 -12.13
CA THR A 48 18.94 -7.03 -11.04
C THR A 48 19.89 -5.83 -11.20
N GLU A 49 21.17 -6.08 -11.45
CA GLU A 49 22.19 -5.03 -11.59
C GLU A 49 21.99 -4.19 -12.86
N SER A 50 21.90 -4.82 -14.04
CA SER A 50 21.90 -4.12 -15.32
C SER A 50 20.52 -3.62 -15.72
N LEU A 51 19.49 -4.46 -15.62
CA LEU A 51 18.17 -4.15 -16.15
C LEU A 51 17.33 -3.41 -15.10
N LEU A 52 17.10 -4.01 -13.92
CA LEU A 52 16.23 -3.42 -12.91
C LEU A 52 16.83 -2.14 -12.34
N LEU A 53 18.00 -2.22 -11.70
CA LEU A 53 18.64 -1.07 -11.06
C LEU A 53 19.37 -0.18 -12.08
N GLY A 54 19.97 -0.78 -13.11
CA GLY A 54 20.75 -0.07 -14.11
C GLY A 54 19.92 0.71 -15.12
N GLU A 55 18.70 0.27 -15.44
CA GLU A 55 17.81 0.91 -16.42
C GLU A 55 16.46 1.32 -15.82
N VAL A 56 15.65 0.39 -15.32
CA VAL A 56 14.24 0.64 -14.94
C VAL A 56 14.13 1.75 -13.89
N TRP A 57 14.92 1.67 -12.82
CA TRP A 57 14.93 2.68 -11.76
C TRP A 57 15.46 4.06 -12.20
N LYS A 58 16.17 4.13 -13.34
CA LYS A 58 16.73 5.37 -13.89
C LYS A 58 15.86 6.02 -14.97
N ARG A 59 14.76 5.38 -15.37
CA ARG A 59 13.84 5.93 -16.38
C ARG A 59 13.20 7.23 -15.89
N PRO A 60 13.26 8.33 -16.67
CA PRO A 60 12.95 9.68 -16.18
C PRO A 60 11.45 10.00 -16.06
N GLY A 61 10.56 9.20 -16.65
CA GLY A 61 9.13 9.53 -16.69
C GLY A 61 8.39 9.32 -15.35
N LEU A 62 9.03 8.71 -14.35
CA LEU A 62 8.56 8.62 -12.97
C LEU A 62 9.75 8.83 -12.03
N SER A 63 9.59 9.74 -11.06
CA SER A 63 10.67 10.12 -10.14
C SER A 63 11.09 8.93 -9.25
N PRO A 64 12.32 8.92 -8.72
CA PRO A 64 12.76 7.92 -7.75
C PRO A 64 11.82 7.84 -6.52
N ARG A 65 11.32 9.00 -6.05
CA ARG A 65 10.36 9.10 -4.96
C ARG A 65 9.06 8.34 -5.27
N ASP A 66 8.47 8.59 -6.44
CA ASP A 66 7.22 7.94 -6.84
C ASP A 66 7.43 6.44 -7.13
N ARG A 67 8.58 6.06 -7.72
CA ARG A 67 8.95 4.64 -7.89
C ARG A 67 9.03 3.92 -6.54
N SER A 68 9.60 4.56 -5.53
CA SER A 68 9.64 4.02 -4.18
C SER A 68 8.25 3.83 -3.58
N LEU A 69 7.33 4.80 -3.71
CA LEU A 69 5.94 4.62 -3.24
C LEU A 69 5.22 3.48 -3.95
N VAL A 70 5.33 3.40 -5.28
CA VAL A 70 4.75 2.31 -6.08
C VAL A 70 5.30 0.96 -5.62
N THR A 71 6.62 0.83 -5.49
CA THR A 71 7.26 -0.41 -5.07
C THR A 71 6.87 -0.80 -3.64
N VAL A 72 6.87 0.13 -2.68
CA VAL A 72 6.42 -0.14 -1.31
C VAL A 72 4.96 -0.61 -1.31
N ALA A 73 4.09 0.03 -2.09
CA ALA A 73 2.69 -0.38 -2.19
C ALA A 73 2.53 -1.82 -2.71
N VAL A 74 3.33 -2.23 -3.70
CA VAL A 74 3.35 -3.62 -4.20
C VAL A 74 3.76 -4.60 -3.10
N LEU A 75 4.86 -4.31 -2.41
CA LEU A 75 5.41 -5.22 -1.40
C LEU A 75 4.42 -5.43 -0.26
N ILE A 76 3.73 -4.36 0.17
CA ILE A 76 2.67 -4.44 1.18
C ILE A 76 1.49 -5.23 0.63
N ALA A 77 0.98 -4.88 -0.56
CA ALA A 77 -0.21 -5.52 -1.14
C ALA A 77 -0.03 -7.03 -1.39
N ARG A 78 1.21 -7.48 -1.63
CA ARG A 78 1.56 -8.88 -1.88
C ARG A 78 2.18 -9.59 -0.67
N ASN A 79 2.28 -8.91 0.47
CA ASN A 79 2.95 -9.40 1.68
C ASN A 79 4.39 -9.93 1.41
N GLN A 80 5.13 -9.24 0.53
CA GLN A 80 6.50 -9.59 0.15
C GLN A 80 7.50 -8.92 1.11
N THR A 81 7.73 -9.57 2.24
CA THR A 81 8.47 -8.98 3.37
C THR A 81 9.99 -8.99 3.22
N VAL A 82 10.55 -9.90 2.42
CA VAL A 82 12.01 -10.11 2.30
C VAL A 82 12.73 -8.82 1.89
N GLU A 83 12.26 -8.11 0.86
CA GLU A 83 12.91 -6.89 0.36
C GLU A 83 12.36 -5.60 0.98
N MET A 84 11.38 -5.71 1.89
CA MET A 84 10.62 -4.56 2.40
C MET A 84 11.51 -3.61 3.20
N ALA A 85 12.42 -4.11 4.02
CA ALA A 85 13.37 -3.27 4.75
C ALA A 85 14.26 -2.43 3.82
N TYR A 86 14.75 -3.05 2.74
CA TYR A 86 15.55 -2.35 1.72
C TYR A 86 14.73 -1.25 1.04
N HIS A 87 13.51 -1.57 0.59
CA HIS A 87 12.68 -0.60 -0.11
C HIS A 87 12.12 0.52 0.78
N PHE A 88 11.94 0.29 2.08
CA PHE A 88 11.62 1.35 3.04
C PHE A 88 12.80 2.32 3.20
N ASN A 89 14.02 1.80 3.33
CA ASN A 89 15.23 2.63 3.37
C ASN A 89 15.38 3.43 2.07
N LEU A 90 15.25 2.77 0.92
CA LEU A 90 15.35 3.43 -0.39
C LEU A 90 14.24 4.48 -0.59
N ALA A 91 13.04 4.27 -0.05
CA ALA A 91 11.98 5.26 -0.08
C ALA A 91 12.37 6.52 0.70
N LEU A 92 12.88 6.36 1.92
CA LEU A 92 13.38 7.48 2.74
C LEU A 92 14.54 8.20 2.03
N ASP A 93 15.49 7.46 1.44
CA ASP A 93 16.63 8.03 0.70
C ASP A 93 16.18 8.80 -0.55
N ASN A 94 15.10 8.35 -1.21
CA ASN A 94 14.50 9.02 -2.36
C ASN A 94 13.53 10.17 -1.97
N GLY A 95 13.41 10.50 -0.68
CA GLY A 95 12.62 11.64 -0.21
C GLY A 95 11.15 11.33 0.08
N VAL A 96 10.74 10.07 0.18
CA VAL A 96 9.45 9.71 0.80
C VAL A 96 9.57 9.96 2.29
N THR A 97 8.62 10.68 2.88
CA THR A 97 8.68 11.03 4.30
C THR A 97 8.24 9.85 5.20
N PRO A 98 8.64 9.83 6.48
CA PRO A 98 8.14 8.83 7.42
C PRO A 98 6.61 8.86 7.57
N ALA A 99 6.00 10.06 7.53
CA ALA A 99 4.55 10.24 7.55
C ALA A 99 3.88 9.59 6.34
N GLU A 100 4.44 9.75 5.13
CA GLU A 100 3.91 9.11 3.92
C GLU A 100 4.02 7.59 3.96
N LEU A 101 5.12 7.03 4.47
CA LEU A 101 5.26 5.58 4.66
C LEU A 101 4.26 5.05 5.71
N SER A 102 4.12 5.76 6.83
CA SER A 102 3.14 5.44 7.87
C SER A 102 1.71 5.47 7.33
N GLU A 103 1.34 6.50 6.57
CA GLU A 103 0.02 6.65 5.99
C GLU A 103 -0.21 5.65 4.83
N THR A 104 0.84 5.25 4.10
CA THR A 104 0.79 4.16 3.10
C THR A 104 0.41 2.83 3.76
N ILE A 105 1.02 2.48 4.90
CA ILE A 105 0.69 1.27 5.66
C ILE A 105 -0.77 1.32 6.12
N ASN A 106 -1.21 2.45 6.68
CA ASN A 106 -2.60 2.63 7.12
C ASN A 106 -3.59 2.48 5.95
N HIS A 107 -3.31 3.14 4.82
CA HIS A 107 -4.18 3.08 3.63
C HIS A 107 -4.30 1.66 3.06
N LEU A 108 -3.19 0.92 3.00
CA LEU A 108 -3.19 -0.44 2.48
C LEU A 108 -3.75 -1.47 3.48
N ALA A 109 -3.97 -1.11 4.75
CA ALA A 109 -4.78 -1.93 5.66
C ALA A 109 -6.22 -2.08 5.15
N PHE A 110 -6.77 -1.04 4.50
CA PHE A 110 -8.11 -1.06 3.91
C PHE A 110 -8.13 -1.64 2.49
N TYR A 111 -7.14 -1.30 1.67
CA TYR A 111 -7.10 -1.70 0.25
C TYR A 111 -6.41 -3.04 -0.04
N SER A 112 -5.61 -3.54 0.89
CA SER A 112 -4.88 -4.81 0.78
C SER A 112 -5.09 -5.74 1.97
N GLY A 113 -5.92 -5.32 2.93
CA GLY A 113 -6.30 -6.10 4.11
C GLY A 113 -5.39 -5.87 5.31
N TRP A 114 -5.99 -6.02 6.51
CA TRP A 114 -5.32 -5.73 7.78
C TRP A 114 -4.06 -6.57 8.01
N GLY A 115 -4.08 -7.85 7.59
CA GLY A 115 -2.93 -8.76 7.72
C GLY A 115 -1.71 -8.32 6.91
N SER A 116 -1.95 -7.78 5.70
CA SER A 116 -0.89 -7.24 4.85
C SER A 116 -0.22 -6.03 5.50
N ALA A 117 -1.02 -5.14 6.11
CA ALA A 117 -0.50 -3.98 6.83
C ALA A 117 0.22 -4.37 8.14
N THR A 118 -0.35 -5.27 8.95
CA THR A 118 0.28 -5.70 10.22
C THR A 118 1.59 -6.44 10.00
N GLY A 119 1.72 -7.19 8.90
CA GLY A 119 2.96 -7.84 8.48
C GLY A 119 4.14 -6.88 8.26
N THR A 120 3.86 -5.60 7.99
CA THR A 120 4.89 -4.57 7.78
C THR A 120 5.44 -3.99 9.08
N ILE A 121 4.69 -4.08 10.19
CA ILE A 121 4.90 -3.21 11.35
C ILE A 121 6.26 -3.43 12.01
N LEU A 122 6.69 -4.68 12.19
CA LEU A 122 7.98 -4.97 12.81
C LEU A 122 9.16 -4.55 11.92
N ILE A 123 8.99 -4.64 10.59
CA ILE A 123 10.00 -4.22 9.62
C ILE A 123 10.12 -2.69 9.61
N ALA A 124 8.99 -1.99 9.50
CA ALA A 124 8.93 -0.54 9.55
C ALA A 124 9.50 0.01 10.87
N LYS A 125 9.12 -0.60 12.01
CA LYS A 125 9.61 -0.24 13.34
C LYS A 125 11.13 -0.31 13.44
N ASP A 126 11.72 -1.39 12.93
CA ASP A 126 13.16 -1.58 12.96
C ASP A 126 13.90 -0.59 12.02
N VAL A 127 13.39 -0.36 10.81
CA VAL A 127 13.92 0.67 9.90
C VAL A 127 13.86 2.06 10.55
N PHE A 128 12.71 2.43 11.11
CA PHE A 128 12.50 3.73 11.75
C PHE A 128 13.42 3.91 12.97
N ALA A 129 13.58 2.88 13.80
CA ALA A 129 14.49 2.93 14.95
C ALA A 129 15.95 3.19 14.52
N ARG A 130 16.45 2.50 13.50
CA ARG A 130 17.81 2.70 12.97
C ARG A 130 18.01 4.08 12.33
N ARG A 131 16.94 4.67 11.81
CA ARG A 131 16.92 5.99 11.18
C ARG A 131 16.60 7.13 12.17
N HIS A 132 16.42 6.82 13.46
CA HIS A 132 16.01 7.78 14.50
C HIS A 132 14.68 8.51 14.19
N ILE A 133 13.76 7.80 13.53
CA ILE A 133 12.41 8.29 13.24
C ILE A 133 11.52 8.02 14.45
N GLY A 134 11.05 9.08 15.09
CA GLY A 134 10.13 9.04 16.23
C GLY A 134 8.65 9.21 15.82
N ALA A 135 7.75 9.06 16.79
CA ALA A 135 6.31 9.15 16.57
C ALA A 135 5.85 10.53 16.07
N GLU A 136 6.60 11.58 16.41
CA GLU A 136 6.37 12.97 15.97
C GLU A 136 6.56 13.18 14.46
N GLN A 137 7.27 12.27 13.79
CA GLN A 137 7.51 12.31 12.34
C GLN A 137 6.49 11.48 11.55
N LEU A 138 5.61 10.73 12.24
CA LEU A 138 4.62 9.86 11.61
C LEU A 138 3.32 10.60 11.33
N ALA A 139 2.45 9.98 10.52
CA ALA A 139 1.13 10.54 10.25
C ALA A 139 0.32 10.64 11.57
N PRO A 140 -0.28 11.81 11.87
CA PRO A 140 -1.01 12.00 13.11
C PRO A 140 -2.25 11.11 13.16
N VAL A 141 -2.66 10.68 14.35
CA VAL A 141 -3.85 9.84 14.56
C VAL A 141 -5.11 10.58 14.09
N SER A 142 -5.26 11.85 14.49
CA SER A 142 -6.43 12.69 14.20
C SER A 142 -6.01 13.99 13.51
N PRO A 143 -5.71 13.97 12.20
CA PRO A 143 -5.39 15.17 11.44
C PRO A 143 -6.63 16.02 11.16
N SER A 144 -6.41 17.28 10.77
CA SER A 144 -7.42 18.02 10.01
C SER A 144 -7.57 17.38 8.63
N LEU A 145 -8.78 16.94 8.31
CA LEU A 145 -9.09 16.30 7.03
C LEU A 145 -9.10 17.32 5.88
N LEU A 146 -8.76 16.84 4.69
CA LEU A 146 -8.87 17.58 3.44
C LEU A 146 -10.35 17.80 3.06
N PRO A 147 -10.67 18.86 2.30
CA PRO A 147 -12.03 19.07 1.80
C PRO A 147 -12.51 17.91 0.93
N ILE A 148 -13.79 17.58 1.06
CA ILE A 148 -14.46 16.60 0.21
C ILE A 148 -15.17 17.30 -0.96
N ASP A 149 -15.02 16.76 -2.16
CA ASP A 149 -15.83 17.15 -3.30
C ASP A 149 -17.24 16.56 -3.13
N GLN A 150 -18.16 17.41 -2.70
CA GLN A 150 -19.55 17.05 -2.42
C GLN A 150 -20.28 16.50 -3.66
N ALA A 151 -20.00 17.04 -4.85
CA ALA A 151 -20.67 16.60 -6.08
C ALA A 151 -20.23 15.19 -6.46
N SER A 152 -18.91 14.95 -6.46
CA SER A 152 -18.36 13.61 -6.71
C SER A 152 -18.80 12.60 -5.65
N GLU A 153 -18.86 13.01 -4.37
CA GLU A 153 -19.27 12.14 -3.28
C GLU A 153 -20.76 11.74 -3.34
N GLN A 154 -21.63 12.65 -3.77
CA GLN A 154 -23.05 12.33 -3.99
C GLN A 154 -23.23 11.27 -5.07
N VAL A 155 -22.51 11.40 -6.20
CA VAL A 155 -22.54 10.41 -7.29
C VAL A 155 -22.03 9.05 -6.80
N ARG A 156 -20.92 9.03 -6.07
CA ARG A 156 -20.33 7.81 -5.51
C ARG A 156 -21.28 7.12 -4.53
N THR A 157 -21.89 7.90 -3.62
CA THR A 157 -22.83 7.39 -2.61
C THR A 157 -24.05 6.77 -3.28
N ALA A 158 -24.68 7.48 -4.23
CA ALA A 158 -25.83 6.95 -4.96
C ALA A 158 -25.51 5.65 -5.72
N TYR A 159 -24.31 5.54 -6.29
CA TYR A 159 -23.87 4.30 -6.93
C TYR A 159 -23.73 3.15 -5.91
N VAL A 160 -23.05 3.39 -4.79
CA VAL A 160 -22.83 2.38 -3.74
C VAL A 160 -24.14 1.95 -3.09
N ASP A 161 -25.05 2.89 -2.79
CA ASP A 161 -26.36 2.59 -2.22
C ASP A 161 -27.18 1.70 -3.17
N ARG A 162 -27.13 1.98 -4.48
CA ARG A 162 -27.86 1.18 -5.48
C ARG A 162 -27.27 -0.21 -5.67
N VAL A 163 -25.95 -0.34 -5.74
CA VAL A 163 -25.28 -1.60 -6.12
C VAL A 163 -25.01 -2.48 -4.90
N VAL A 164 -24.58 -1.89 -3.79
CA VAL A 164 -24.14 -2.59 -2.57
C VAL A 164 -25.23 -2.59 -1.50
N GLY A 165 -26.02 -1.52 -1.40
CA GLY A 165 -27.04 -1.35 -0.35
C GLY A 165 -28.01 -2.52 -0.19
N PRO A 166 -28.59 -3.08 -1.26
CA PRO A 166 -29.49 -4.24 -1.16
C PRO A 166 -28.80 -5.51 -0.64
N VAL A 167 -27.48 -5.60 -0.73
CA VAL A 167 -26.69 -6.80 -0.38
C VAL A 167 -26.05 -6.66 1.00
N SER A 168 -25.44 -5.50 1.30
CA SER A 168 -24.70 -5.27 2.54
C SER A 168 -24.75 -3.81 2.98
N PRO A 169 -25.76 -3.42 3.78
CA PRO A 169 -25.85 -2.08 4.37
C PRO A 169 -24.65 -1.71 5.25
N GLY A 170 -24.05 -2.69 5.94
CA GLY A 170 -22.84 -2.49 6.73
C GLY A 170 -21.64 -2.10 5.86
N LEU A 171 -21.51 -2.70 4.68
CA LEU A 171 -20.45 -2.32 3.73
C LEU A 171 -20.68 -0.91 3.19
N VAL A 172 -21.92 -0.51 2.91
CA VAL A 172 -22.25 0.87 2.53
C VAL A 172 -21.83 1.85 3.63
N HIS A 173 -22.20 1.57 4.88
CA HIS A 173 -21.86 2.41 6.03
C HIS A 173 -20.34 2.62 6.15
N TYR A 174 -19.55 1.54 6.19
CA TYR A 174 -18.10 1.65 6.36
C TYR A 174 -17.40 2.19 5.12
N THR A 175 -17.92 1.94 3.91
CA THR A 175 -17.41 2.60 2.69
C THR A 175 -17.53 4.12 2.84
N SER A 176 -18.65 4.62 3.33
CA SER A 176 -18.82 6.05 3.57
C SER A 176 -17.94 6.55 4.74
N ALA A 177 -18.16 6.00 5.94
CA ALA A 177 -17.62 6.55 7.18
C ALA A 177 -16.10 6.34 7.34
N ALA A 178 -15.59 5.14 7.03
CA ALA A 178 -14.18 4.83 7.23
C ALA A 178 -13.31 5.19 6.02
N LEU A 179 -13.86 5.11 4.79
CA LEU A 179 -13.07 5.36 3.58
C LEU A 179 -13.21 6.79 3.08
N PHE A 180 -14.39 7.18 2.59
CA PHE A 180 -14.53 8.42 1.82
C PHE A 180 -14.70 9.68 2.69
N HIS A 181 -15.18 9.54 3.93
CA HIS A 181 -15.29 10.62 4.91
C HIS A 181 -14.14 10.67 5.93
N ASP A 182 -13.20 9.72 5.89
CA ASP A 182 -11.99 9.73 6.72
C ASP A 182 -10.75 9.40 5.87
N LEU A 183 -10.47 8.11 5.61
CA LEU A 183 -9.20 7.66 5.02
C LEU A 183 -8.75 8.45 3.78
N TRP A 184 -9.66 8.69 2.83
CA TRP A 184 -9.36 9.41 1.58
C TRP A 184 -9.11 10.91 1.76
N LEU A 185 -9.48 11.47 2.90
CA LEU A 185 -9.32 12.88 3.25
C LEU A 185 -8.13 13.11 4.19
N ARG A 186 -7.48 12.05 4.70
CA ARG A 186 -6.32 12.20 5.58
C ARG A 186 -5.13 12.85 4.81
N PRO A 187 -4.48 13.89 5.35
CA PRO A 187 -3.45 14.66 4.66
C PRO A 187 -2.05 14.04 4.67
N GLY A 188 -1.84 12.91 5.38
CA GLY A 188 -0.54 12.24 5.45
C GLY A 188 -0.03 11.72 4.10
N LEU A 189 -0.92 11.63 3.11
CA LEU A 189 -0.60 11.47 1.69
C LEU A 189 -1.38 12.53 0.91
N ALA A 190 -0.72 13.18 -0.05
CA ALA A 190 -1.43 14.00 -1.02
C ALA A 190 -2.46 13.12 -1.78
N PRO A 191 -3.63 13.67 -2.20
CA PRO A 191 -4.64 12.90 -2.93
C PRO A 191 -4.09 12.15 -4.15
N ARG A 192 -3.11 12.75 -4.84
CA ARG A 192 -2.39 12.13 -5.96
C ARG A 192 -1.69 10.84 -5.53
N ASP A 193 -0.92 10.91 -4.45
CA ASP A 193 -0.05 9.83 -4.00
C ASP A 193 -0.86 8.70 -3.35
N ARG A 194 -1.93 9.05 -2.63
CA ARG A 194 -2.92 8.07 -2.14
C ARG A 194 -3.54 7.28 -3.29
N SER A 195 -3.92 7.96 -4.37
CA SER A 195 -4.40 7.28 -5.57
C SER A 195 -3.31 6.44 -6.25
N LEU A 196 -2.07 6.93 -6.33
CA LEU A 196 -0.92 6.20 -6.91
C LEU A 196 -0.69 4.86 -6.19
N ILE A 197 -0.63 4.85 -4.86
CA ILE A 197 -0.45 3.60 -4.09
C ILE A 197 -1.65 2.68 -4.20
N THR A 198 -2.87 3.24 -4.30
CA THR A 198 -4.10 2.44 -4.46
C THR A 198 -4.11 1.70 -5.78
N VAL A 199 -3.86 2.42 -6.89
CA VAL A 199 -3.80 1.83 -8.23
C VAL A 199 -2.68 0.79 -8.30
N SER A 200 -1.53 1.07 -7.71
CA SER A 200 -0.40 0.14 -7.62
C SER A 200 -0.78 -1.16 -6.92
N ALA A 201 -1.44 -1.08 -5.76
CA ALA A 201 -1.87 -2.25 -4.99
C ALA A 201 -2.95 -3.08 -5.72
N LEU A 202 -3.91 -2.41 -6.39
CA LEU A 202 -4.94 -3.09 -7.19
C LEU A 202 -4.33 -3.87 -8.35
N ILE A 203 -3.40 -3.26 -9.10
CA ILE A 203 -2.69 -3.95 -10.19
C ILE A 203 -1.84 -5.09 -9.63
N ALA A 204 -1.15 -4.87 -8.51
CA ALA A 204 -0.27 -5.87 -7.91
C ALA A 204 -0.98 -7.16 -7.47
N THR A 205 -2.28 -7.07 -7.23
CA THR A 205 -3.15 -8.15 -6.77
C THR A 205 -4.20 -8.57 -7.82
N GLY A 206 -4.11 -8.03 -9.05
CA GLY A 206 -5.01 -8.40 -10.15
C GLY A 206 -6.46 -7.90 -10.01
N GLN A 207 -6.72 -6.90 -9.16
CA GLN A 207 -8.06 -6.38 -8.87
C GLN A 207 -8.56 -5.38 -9.95
N VAL A 208 -8.67 -5.85 -11.19
CA VAL A 208 -9.00 -5.02 -12.35
C VAL A 208 -10.41 -4.42 -12.33
N ALA A 209 -11.36 -5.04 -11.62
CA ALA A 209 -12.73 -4.54 -11.52
C ALA A 209 -12.83 -3.16 -10.83
N GLN A 210 -11.87 -2.83 -9.95
CA GLN A 210 -11.81 -1.54 -9.25
C GLN A 210 -10.84 -0.55 -9.91
N LEU A 211 -10.00 -1.02 -10.84
CA LEU A 211 -8.91 -0.25 -11.43
C LEU A 211 -9.40 0.99 -12.19
N GLY A 212 -10.47 0.87 -12.98
CA GLY A 212 -10.96 1.97 -13.80
C GLY A 212 -11.38 3.20 -12.99
N ALA A 213 -12.11 3.00 -11.88
CA ALA A 213 -12.53 4.09 -11.00
C ALA A 213 -11.35 4.74 -10.27
N HIS A 214 -10.43 3.93 -9.73
CA HIS A 214 -9.28 4.45 -9.00
C HIS A 214 -8.25 5.12 -9.91
N LEU A 215 -8.07 4.66 -11.15
CA LEU A 215 -7.20 5.33 -12.11
C LEU A 215 -7.78 6.67 -12.55
N ASN A 216 -9.09 6.78 -12.81
CA ASN A 216 -9.72 8.07 -13.07
C ASN A 216 -9.49 9.04 -11.92
N ARG A 217 -9.74 8.62 -10.68
CA ARG A 217 -9.47 9.42 -9.49
C ARG A 217 -7.98 9.80 -9.36
N ALA A 218 -7.07 8.92 -9.72
CA ALA A 218 -5.63 9.24 -9.74
C ALA A 218 -5.32 10.38 -10.71
N MET A 219 -5.90 10.32 -11.92
CA MET A 219 -5.70 11.33 -12.95
C MET A 219 -6.39 12.66 -12.62
N ASP A 220 -7.57 12.61 -11.98
CA ASP A 220 -8.24 13.81 -11.44
C ASP A 220 -7.40 14.48 -10.35
N ASN A 221 -6.70 13.69 -9.55
CA ASN A 221 -5.75 14.17 -8.54
C ASN A 221 -4.38 14.58 -9.12
N GLY A 222 -4.20 14.57 -10.45
CA GLY A 222 -2.99 15.06 -11.12
C GLY A 222 -1.94 13.99 -11.48
N LEU A 223 -2.26 12.70 -11.41
CA LEU A 223 -1.41 11.67 -12.02
C LEU A 223 -1.48 11.79 -13.56
N THR A 224 -0.34 12.02 -14.21
CA THR A 224 -0.33 12.15 -15.67
C THR A 224 -0.40 10.79 -16.36
N GLN A 225 -0.84 10.78 -17.63
CA GLN A 225 -0.82 9.57 -18.46
C GLN A 225 0.59 8.97 -18.57
N ALA A 226 1.62 9.82 -18.70
CA ALA A 226 3.02 9.40 -18.75
C ALA A 226 3.48 8.74 -17.43
N GLN A 227 3.11 9.33 -16.29
CA GLN A 227 3.43 8.74 -14.97
C GLN A 227 2.70 7.41 -14.75
N ALA A 228 1.43 7.32 -15.15
CA ALA A 228 0.67 6.07 -15.09
C ALA A 228 1.30 4.98 -15.99
N SER A 229 1.79 5.33 -17.17
CA SER A 229 2.51 4.41 -18.06
C SER A 229 3.83 3.92 -17.45
N GLU A 230 4.60 4.81 -16.82
CA GLU A 230 5.85 4.43 -16.14
C GLU A 230 5.60 3.61 -14.87
N MET A 231 4.51 3.88 -14.15
CA MET A 231 4.05 3.02 -13.06
C MET A 231 3.78 1.59 -13.55
N LEU A 232 3.08 1.40 -14.68
CA LEU A 232 2.89 0.05 -15.25
C LEU A 232 4.22 -0.65 -15.54
N THR A 233 5.20 0.09 -16.04
CA THR A 233 6.54 -0.45 -16.31
C THR A 233 7.23 -0.88 -15.01
N GLN A 234 7.20 -0.05 -13.95
CA GLN A 234 7.73 -0.41 -12.63
C GLN A 234 7.03 -1.67 -12.07
N LEU A 235 5.70 -1.70 -12.17
CA LEU A 235 4.87 -2.80 -11.66
C LEU A 235 5.14 -4.13 -12.38
N ALA A 236 5.60 -4.12 -13.64
CA ALA A 236 5.91 -5.36 -14.35
C ALA A 236 7.05 -6.14 -13.64
N PHE A 237 8.04 -5.42 -13.11
CA PHE A 237 9.17 -6.01 -12.39
C PHE A 237 8.82 -6.42 -10.96
N TYR A 238 7.98 -5.66 -10.25
CA TYR A 238 7.67 -5.91 -8.84
C TYR A 238 6.43 -6.78 -8.61
N ALA A 239 5.44 -6.70 -9.49
CA ALA A 239 4.18 -7.45 -9.40
C ALA A 239 4.02 -8.54 -10.46
N GLY A 240 4.93 -8.61 -11.43
CA GLY A 240 4.93 -9.58 -12.52
C GLY A 240 4.16 -9.13 -13.76
N TRP A 241 4.64 -9.57 -14.93
CA TRP A 241 4.06 -9.25 -16.24
C TRP A 241 2.56 -9.56 -16.36
N PRO A 242 2.04 -10.74 -15.94
CA PRO A 242 0.62 -11.08 -16.11
C PRO A 242 -0.30 -10.05 -15.46
N ASN A 243 0.01 -9.61 -14.25
CA ASN A 243 -0.78 -8.60 -13.53
C ASN A 243 -0.87 -7.27 -14.29
N VAL A 244 0.25 -6.82 -14.85
CA VAL A 244 0.28 -5.59 -15.66
C VAL A 244 -0.46 -5.78 -16.98
N PHE A 245 -0.28 -6.91 -17.66
CA PHE A 245 -0.97 -7.19 -18.91
C PHE A 245 -2.49 -7.30 -18.74
N THR A 246 -2.97 -7.82 -17.61
CA THR A 246 -4.41 -7.81 -17.27
C THR A 246 -4.92 -6.39 -16.99
N ALA A 247 -4.07 -5.49 -16.46
CA ALA A 247 -4.44 -4.10 -16.21
C ALA A 247 -4.48 -3.23 -17.48
N VAL A 248 -3.59 -3.49 -18.46
CA VAL A 248 -3.41 -2.64 -19.66
C VAL A 248 -4.71 -2.33 -20.42
N PRO A 249 -5.63 -3.28 -20.70
CA PRO A 249 -6.89 -2.96 -21.36
C PRO A 249 -7.72 -1.92 -20.60
N VAL A 250 -7.85 -2.07 -19.27
CA VAL A 250 -8.60 -1.12 -18.43
C VAL A 250 -7.92 0.25 -18.42
N VAL A 251 -6.59 0.30 -18.36
CA VAL A 251 -5.83 1.56 -18.45
C VAL A 251 -6.04 2.24 -19.80
N SER A 252 -6.01 1.47 -20.89
CA SER A 252 -6.27 1.94 -22.24
C SER A 252 -7.66 2.55 -22.38
N ASP A 253 -8.68 1.88 -21.84
CA ASP A 253 -10.07 2.37 -21.87
C ASP A 253 -10.21 3.70 -21.13
N VAL A 254 -9.57 3.85 -19.97
CA VAL A 254 -9.56 5.12 -19.22
C VAL A 254 -8.88 6.23 -20.01
N PHE A 255 -7.72 5.98 -20.62
CA PHE A 255 -7.03 6.97 -21.44
C PHE A 255 -7.86 7.41 -22.65
N ALA A 256 -8.45 6.46 -23.38
CA ALA A 256 -9.27 6.76 -24.54
C ALA A 256 -10.53 7.56 -24.17
N ALA A 257 -11.20 7.20 -23.08
CA ALA A 257 -12.38 7.92 -22.59
C ALA A 257 -12.04 9.37 -22.21
N ARG A 258 -10.93 9.60 -21.51
CA ARG A 258 -10.49 10.96 -21.13
C ARG A 258 -10.04 11.80 -22.32
N GLN A 259 -9.35 11.20 -23.30
CA GLN A 259 -8.97 11.89 -24.53
C GLN A 259 -10.22 12.33 -25.32
N LYS A 260 -11.21 11.46 -25.46
CA LYS A 260 -12.49 11.79 -26.11
C LYS A 260 -13.22 12.91 -25.39
N ALA A 261 -13.27 12.88 -24.07
CA ALA A 261 -13.87 13.95 -23.27
C ALA A 261 -13.17 15.30 -23.49
N ALA A 262 -11.84 15.33 -23.49
CA ALA A 262 -11.06 16.54 -23.74
C ALA A 262 -11.29 17.12 -25.15
N SER A 263 -11.38 16.27 -26.18
CA SER A 263 -11.68 16.70 -27.55
C SER A 263 -13.08 17.31 -27.68
N ASN A 264 -14.07 16.79 -26.95
CA ASN A 264 -15.44 17.31 -26.97
C ASN A 264 -15.60 18.66 -26.25
N THR A 265 -14.71 19.02 -25.34
CA THR A 265 -14.74 20.32 -24.64
C THR A 265 -14.13 21.45 -25.50
N LEU A 266 -13.39 21.11 -26.56
CA LEU A 266 -12.75 22.05 -27.47
C LEU A 266 -13.58 22.35 -28.74
N GLN A 267 -14.76 21.72 -28.88
CA GLN A 267 -15.75 21.98 -29.92
C GLN A 267 -16.93 22.76 -29.33
#